data_AF-A0A9D8KC76-F1
#
_entry.id   AF-A0A9D8KC76-F1
#
_cell.length_a   1.000
_cell.length_b   1.000
_cell.length_c   1.000
_cell.angle_alpha   90.00
_cell.angle_beta   90.00
_cell.angle_gamma   90.00
#
_symmetry.space_group_name_H-M   'P 1'
#
loop_
_entity.id
_entity.type
_entity.pdbx_description
1 polymer ?
#
loop_
_entity_poly.entity_id
_entity_poly.type
_entity_poly.pdbx_seq_one_letter_code
_entity_poly.pdbx_strand_id
1 'polypeptide(L)'
;MEEQLVEKLRRIEALHARPGSEGERQAAERARERIQARLKELEAEEPPIEFRFSLADQWSRHLFVALLRRYGVEPYRYRGQRRTTVMARLSRSFVNDTLWPEYMELQRTLAAYFDALTDRVIEQALEVKAGDAEERSQGAPPLPPQDHQGALL
;
A
#
# COMPACT_ATOMS: atom_id res chain seq x y z
N MET A 1 -3.79 -13.22 -14.40
CA MET A 1 -3.87 -14.13 -13.23
C MET A 1 -2.94 -13.63 -12.15
N GLU A 2 -3.05 -14.13 -10.91
CA GLU A 2 -2.28 -13.68 -9.74
C GLU A 2 -0.76 -13.53 -10.01
N GLU A 3 -0.18 -14.44 -10.78
CA GLU A 3 1.23 -14.38 -11.18
C GLU A 3 1.61 -13.07 -11.91
N GLN A 4 0.74 -12.56 -12.79
CA GLN A 4 0.98 -11.30 -13.51
C GLN A 4 0.94 -10.10 -12.57
N LEU A 5 0.09 -10.14 -11.52
CA LEU A 5 0.09 -9.12 -10.48
C LEU A 5 1.41 -9.15 -9.71
N VAL A 6 1.87 -10.34 -9.31
CA VAL A 6 3.14 -10.51 -8.59
C VAL A 6 4.31 -9.96 -9.42
N GLU A 7 4.36 -10.26 -10.73
CA GLU A 7 5.39 -9.72 -11.62
C GLU A 7 5.30 -8.19 -11.74
N LYS A 8 4.08 -7.64 -11.87
CA LYS A 8 3.88 -6.19 -11.92
C LYS A 8 4.37 -5.48 -10.65
N LEU A 9 4.07 -6.04 -9.47
CA LEU A 9 4.55 -5.49 -8.20
C LEU A 9 6.09 -5.54 -8.10
N ARG A 10 6.72 -6.64 -8.51
CA ARG A 10 8.18 -6.76 -8.56
C ARG A 10 8.82 -5.74 -9.52
N ARG A 11 8.15 -5.44 -10.64
CA ARG A 11 8.62 -4.43 -11.61
C ARG A 11 8.58 -3.02 -11.01
N ILE A 12 7.50 -2.67 -10.31
CA ILE A 12 7.39 -1.38 -9.61
C ILE A 12 8.56 -1.21 -8.63
N GLU A 13 8.79 -2.21 -7.79
CA GLU A 13 9.91 -2.20 -6.83
C GLU A 13 11.26 -2.03 -7.54
N ALA A 14 11.49 -2.77 -8.63
CA ALA A 14 12.73 -2.67 -9.41
C ALA A 14 12.96 -1.27 -10.02
N LEU A 15 11.89 -0.56 -10.38
CA LEU A 15 11.94 0.81 -10.91
C LEU A 15 12.29 1.82 -9.81
N HIS A 16 11.70 1.72 -8.61
CA HIS A 16 12.03 2.62 -7.50
C HIS A 16 13.47 2.45 -7.00
N ALA A 17 14.09 1.30 -7.26
CA ALA A 17 15.52 1.08 -7.02
C ALA A 17 16.46 1.61 -8.13
N ARG A 18 15.96 2.32 -9.16
CA ARG A 18 16.74 2.84 -10.31
C ARG A 18 16.25 4.22 -10.77
N PRO A 19 17.14 5.21 -10.94
CA PRO A 19 17.01 6.16 -12.05
C PRO A 19 17.65 5.52 -13.30
N GLY A 20 16.86 4.77 -14.09
CA GLY A 20 17.24 4.35 -15.46
C GLY A 20 17.79 2.92 -15.68
N SER A 21 17.20 2.23 -16.67
CA SER A 21 17.55 0.96 -17.35
C SER A 21 16.94 -0.37 -16.87
N GLU A 22 16.99 -1.42 -17.72
CA GLU A 22 16.18 -2.66 -17.76
C GLU A 22 16.86 -3.94 -17.23
N GLY A 23 16.06 -4.99 -16.93
CA GLY A 23 16.49 -6.38 -16.69
C GLY A 23 15.59 -7.16 -15.71
N GLU A 24 14.54 -7.84 -16.17
CA GLU A 24 13.32 -8.09 -15.36
C GLU A 24 13.26 -9.25 -14.32
N ARG A 25 14.32 -10.01 -14.02
CA ARG A 25 14.23 -11.01 -12.92
C ARG A 25 15.42 -11.01 -11.95
N GLN A 26 16.63 -10.76 -12.45
CA GLN A 26 17.78 -10.46 -11.59
C GLN A 26 17.71 -9.05 -10.98
N ALA A 27 16.80 -8.19 -11.46
CA ALA A 27 16.69 -6.81 -10.96
C ALA A 27 16.13 -6.70 -9.55
N ALA A 28 15.18 -7.56 -9.12
CA ALA A 28 14.50 -7.37 -7.84
C ALA A 28 15.40 -7.66 -6.63
N GLU A 29 16.17 -8.76 -6.65
CA GLU A 29 17.16 -9.03 -5.58
C GLU A 29 18.27 -7.98 -5.59
N ARG A 30 18.79 -7.61 -6.77
CA ARG A 30 19.78 -6.54 -6.86
C ARG A 30 19.20 -5.17 -6.47
N ALA A 31 17.90 -4.93 -6.67
CA ALA A 31 17.20 -3.71 -6.26
C ALA A 31 17.18 -3.59 -4.74
N ARG A 32 16.82 -4.68 -4.06
CA ARG A 32 16.89 -4.79 -2.60
C ARG A 32 18.29 -4.50 -2.09
N GLU A 33 19.32 -5.16 -2.63
CA GLU A 33 20.71 -4.95 -2.22
C GLU A 33 21.15 -3.49 -2.36
N ARG A 34 20.76 -2.84 -3.48
CA ARG A 34 21.05 -1.41 -3.71
C ARG A 34 20.35 -0.50 -2.71
N ILE A 35 19.06 -0.73 -2.44
CA ILE A 35 18.30 0.07 -1.48
C ILE A 35 18.90 -0.11 -0.07
N GLN A 36 19.29 -1.32 0.30
CA GLN A 36 19.97 -1.58 1.56
C GLN A 36 21.34 -0.89 1.64
N ALA A 37 22.12 -0.86 0.56
CA ALA A 37 23.39 -0.13 0.51
C ALA A 37 23.17 1.38 0.67
N ARG A 38 22.22 1.96 -0.09
CA ARG A 38 21.86 3.37 0.02
C ARG A 38 21.35 3.74 1.42
N LEU A 39 20.57 2.86 2.05
CA LEU A 39 20.12 3.05 3.43
C LEU A 39 21.31 3.17 4.38
N LYS A 40 22.31 2.29 4.29
CA LYS A 40 23.52 2.35 5.13
C LYS A 40 24.33 3.63 4.91
N GLU A 41 24.44 4.08 3.66
CA GLU A 41 25.11 5.34 3.32
C GLU A 41 24.36 6.53 3.93
N LEU A 42 23.03 6.57 3.75
CA LEU A 42 22.18 7.62 4.30
C LEU A 42 22.17 7.63 5.83
N GLU A 43 22.27 6.48 6.49
CA GLU A 43 22.35 6.44 7.96
C GLU A 43 23.59 7.16 8.52
N ALA A 44 24.69 7.20 7.76
CA ALA A 44 25.91 7.88 8.16
C ALA A 44 25.80 9.42 7.99
N GLU A 45 25.10 9.89 6.96
CA GLU A 45 24.94 11.32 6.65
C GLU A 45 23.71 11.94 7.33
N GLU A 46 22.63 11.19 7.40
CA GLU A 46 21.32 11.57 7.91
C GLU A 46 20.84 10.52 8.94
N PRO A 47 21.09 10.75 10.24
CA PRO A 47 20.74 9.81 11.29
C PRO A 47 19.25 9.42 11.28
N PRO A 48 18.91 8.14 11.50
CA PRO A 48 17.52 7.69 11.53
C PRO A 48 16.68 8.38 12.59
N ILE A 49 15.56 8.96 12.16
CA ILE A 49 14.52 9.48 13.03
C ILE A 49 13.32 8.53 13.06
N GLU A 50 12.55 8.60 14.14
CA GLU A 50 11.34 7.81 14.27
C GLU A 50 10.20 8.41 13.44
N PHE A 51 9.61 7.59 12.57
CA PHE A 51 8.43 7.93 11.79
C PHE A 51 7.20 7.19 12.30
N ARG A 52 6.05 7.86 12.22
CA ARG A 52 4.72 7.27 12.42
C ARG A 52 3.97 7.28 11.10
N PHE A 53 3.60 6.09 10.62
CA PHE A 53 2.76 5.90 9.45
C PHE A 53 1.37 5.45 9.87
N SER A 54 0.34 6.17 9.44
CA SER A 54 -1.06 5.81 9.66
C SER A 54 -1.67 5.34 8.35
N LEU A 55 -2.03 4.07 8.28
CA LEU A 55 -2.50 3.44 7.05
C LEU A 55 -4.03 3.30 7.05
N ALA A 56 -4.62 3.23 5.85
CA ALA A 56 -6.07 3.22 5.67
C ALA A 56 -6.71 1.98 6.31
N ASP A 57 -6.10 0.81 6.14
CA ASP A 57 -6.66 -0.47 6.52
C ASP A 57 -5.58 -1.54 6.85
N GLN A 58 -6.02 -2.75 7.17
CA GLN A 58 -5.15 -3.87 7.55
C GLN A 58 -4.28 -4.41 6.41
N TRP A 59 -4.76 -4.36 5.17
CA TRP A 59 -4.08 -4.86 3.97
C TRP A 59 -3.00 -3.88 3.54
N SER A 60 -3.34 -2.59 3.51
CA SER A 60 -2.41 -1.47 3.37
C SER A 60 -1.24 -1.60 4.36
N ARG A 61 -1.55 -1.93 5.62
CA ARG A 61 -0.54 -2.23 6.64
C ARG A 61 0.31 -3.45 6.34
N HIS A 62 -0.29 -4.56 5.93
CA HIS A 62 0.49 -5.76 5.60
C HIS A 62 1.48 -5.51 4.47
N LEU A 63 1.04 -4.80 3.42
CA LEU A 63 1.91 -4.40 2.32
C LEU A 63 3.07 -3.54 2.80
N PHE A 64 2.79 -2.48 3.58
CA PHE A 64 3.82 -1.57 4.06
C PHE A 64 4.84 -2.27 4.99
N VAL A 65 4.36 -3.12 5.90
CA VAL A 65 5.24 -3.91 6.79
C VAL A 65 6.12 -4.87 5.99
N ALA A 66 5.59 -5.50 4.94
CA ALA A 66 6.37 -6.37 4.06
C ALA A 66 7.46 -5.59 3.32
N LEU A 67 7.13 -4.39 2.81
CA LEU A 67 8.10 -3.52 2.14
C LEU A 67 9.24 -3.08 3.08
N LEU A 68 8.91 -2.64 4.30
CA LEU A 68 9.91 -2.28 5.30
C LEU A 68 10.87 -3.46 5.61
N ARG A 69 10.30 -4.64 5.88
CA ARG A 69 11.10 -5.85 6.16
C ARG A 69 11.97 -6.24 4.99
N ARG A 70 11.49 -6.04 3.76
CA ARG A 70 12.25 -6.32 2.54
C ARG A 70 13.51 -5.44 2.45
N TYR A 71 13.43 -4.19 2.91
CA TYR A 71 14.58 -3.30 3.01
C TYR A 71 15.41 -3.46 4.29
N GLY A 72 15.11 -4.48 5.11
CA GLY A 72 15.83 -4.72 6.36
C GLY A 72 15.47 -3.74 7.47
N VAL A 73 14.39 -2.97 7.29
CA VAL A 73 13.88 -2.05 8.31
C VAL A 73 12.93 -2.80 9.22
N GLU A 74 13.10 -2.66 10.53
CA GLU A 74 12.24 -3.30 11.51
C GLU A 74 11.06 -2.40 11.89
N PRO A 75 9.82 -2.70 11.43
CA PRO A 75 8.64 -1.99 11.89
C PRO A 75 8.24 -2.42 13.29
N TYR A 76 7.81 -1.47 14.11
CA TYR A 76 7.28 -1.70 15.44
C TYR A 76 6.02 -0.86 15.69
N ARG A 77 5.42 -1.00 16.87
CA ARG A 77 4.26 -0.22 17.31
C ARG A 77 4.30 -0.08 18.82
N TYR A 78 3.92 1.08 19.33
CA TYR A 78 3.74 1.29 20.77
C TYR A 78 2.41 0.74 21.28
N ARG A 79 2.34 0.47 22.58
CA ARG A 79 1.10 0.09 23.26
C ARG A 79 0.07 1.23 23.12
N GLY A 80 -1.19 0.87 22.84
CA GLY A 80 -2.29 1.82 22.69
C GLY A 80 -2.43 2.48 21.31
N GLN A 81 -1.47 2.30 20.41
CA GLN A 81 -1.62 2.77 19.02
C GLN A 81 -2.63 1.93 18.25
N ARG A 82 -3.30 2.57 17.27
CA ARG A 82 -4.26 1.90 16.38
C ARG A 82 -3.58 0.75 15.63
N ARG A 83 -4.33 -0.30 15.29
CA ARG A 83 -3.80 -1.47 14.57
C ARG A 83 -3.22 -1.12 13.20
N THR A 84 -3.66 -0.03 12.57
CA THR A 84 -3.16 0.47 11.29
C THR A 84 -1.94 1.38 11.40
N THR A 85 -1.46 1.66 12.62
CA THR A 85 -0.25 2.46 12.84
C THR A 85 1.00 1.58 12.78
N VAL A 86 2.02 2.05 12.05
CA VAL A 86 3.36 1.46 11.95
C VAL A 86 4.39 2.52 12.33
N MET A 87 5.35 2.15 13.18
CA MET A 87 6.52 2.95 13.51
C MET A 87 7.76 2.34 12.85
N ALA A 88 8.69 3.17 12.40
CA ALA A 88 9.98 2.73 11.87
C ALA A 88 11.04 3.83 12.04
N ARG A 89 12.32 3.46 12.13
CA ARG A 89 13.44 4.41 12.20
C ARG A 89 14.19 4.41 10.87
N LEU A 90 14.20 5.56 10.21
CA LEU A 90 14.71 5.74 8.85
C LEU A 90 15.25 7.16 8.66
N SER A 91 16.13 7.35 7.69
CA SER A 91 16.52 8.67 7.21
C SER A 91 15.35 9.35 6.48
N ARG A 92 15.16 10.67 6.67
CA ARG A 92 13.99 11.37 6.14
C ARG A 92 14.00 11.43 4.61
N SER A 93 15.16 11.62 3.98
CA SER A 93 15.31 11.56 2.53
C SER A 93 14.82 10.23 1.96
N PHE A 94 15.24 9.11 2.56
CA PHE A 94 14.81 7.77 2.14
C PHE A 94 13.29 7.59 2.16
N VAL A 95 12.63 8.09 3.23
CA VAL A 95 11.17 8.01 3.35
C VAL A 95 10.48 8.75 2.21
N ASN A 96 10.89 9.99 1.96
CA ASN A 96 10.22 10.87 1.01
C ASN A 96 10.52 10.53 -0.44
N ASP A 97 11.77 10.15 -0.73
CA ASP A 97 12.26 10.02 -2.10
C ASP A 97 12.15 8.60 -2.64
N THR A 98 11.88 7.61 -1.78
CA THR A 98 11.87 6.20 -2.18
C THR A 98 10.76 5.42 -1.52
N LEU A 99 10.78 5.24 -0.19
CA LEU A 99 9.87 4.32 0.49
C LEU A 99 8.38 4.69 0.30
N TRP A 100 8.03 5.96 0.54
CA TRP A 100 6.63 6.38 0.49
C TRP A 100 6.07 6.42 -0.94
N PRO A 101 6.78 7.00 -1.94
CA PRO A 101 6.36 6.92 -3.34
C PRO A 101 6.16 5.49 -3.83
N GLU A 102 7.08 4.59 -3.51
CA GLU A 102 7.00 3.18 -3.90
C GLU A 102 5.80 2.49 -3.26
N TYR A 103 5.62 2.66 -1.95
CA TYR A 103 4.47 2.11 -1.24
C TYR A 103 3.15 2.58 -1.85
N MET A 104 3.04 3.87 -2.19
CA MET A 104 1.84 4.42 -2.83
C MET A 104 1.57 3.78 -4.20
N GLU A 105 2.60 3.51 -4.99
CA GLU A 105 2.44 2.87 -6.30
C GLU A 105 2.06 1.38 -6.19
N LEU A 106 2.69 0.66 -5.26
CA LEU A 106 2.34 -0.72 -4.94
C LEU A 106 0.90 -0.81 -4.42
N GLN A 107 0.50 0.09 -3.52
CA GLN A 107 -0.85 0.13 -2.96
C GLN A 107 -1.87 0.37 -4.07
N ARG A 108 -1.68 1.39 -4.92
CA ARG A 108 -2.63 1.71 -6.00
C ARG A 108 -2.81 0.53 -6.95
N THR A 109 -1.70 -0.11 -7.30
CA THR A 109 -1.70 -1.27 -8.19
C THR A 109 -2.46 -2.45 -7.59
N LEU A 110 -2.25 -2.71 -6.30
CA LEU A 110 -2.90 -3.79 -5.58
C LEU A 110 -4.39 -3.53 -5.37
N ALA A 111 -4.77 -2.31 -4.99
CA ALA A 111 -6.15 -1.90 -4.81
C ALA A 111 -6.95 -2.05 -6.11
N ALA A 112 -6.45 -1.52 -7.22
CA ALA A 112 -7.12 -1.64 -8.52
C ALA A 112 -7.34 -3.09 -8.94
N TYR A 113 -6.41 -4.00 -8.59
CA TYR A 113 -6.60 -5.42 -8.83
C TYR A 113 -7.67 -6.03 -7.93
N PHE A 114 -7.70 -5.68 -6.64
CA PHE A 114 -8.71 -6.17 -5.71
C PHE A 114 -10.10 -5.68 -6.07
N ASP A 115 -10.26 -4.42 -6.47
CA ASP A 115 -11.54 -3.88 -6.92
C ASP A 115 -12.04 -4.68 -8.12
N ALA A 116 -11.21 -4.80 -9.17
CA ALA A 116 -11.57 -5.55 -10.38
C ALA A 116 -11.83 -7.04 -10.14
N LEU A 117 -11.13 -7.67 -9.19
CA LEU A 117 -11.37 -9.06 -8.80
C LEU A 117 -12.69 -9.18 -8.03
N THR A 118 -12.95 -8.27 -7.09
CA THR A 118 -14.15 -8.26 -6.26
C THR A 118 -15.39 -8.05 -7.11
N ASP A 119 -15.38 -7.07 -8.00
CA ASP A 119 -16.48 -6.80 -8.93
C ASP A 119 -16.78 -8.03 -9.77
N ARG A 120 -15.75 -8.65 -10.36
CA ARG A 120 -15.94 -9.86 -11.18
C ARG A 120 -16.55 -11.01 -10.38
N VAL A 121 -16.10 -11.24 -9.15
CA VAL A 121 -16.63 -12.31 -8.29
C VAL A 121 -18.08 -12.04 -7.91
N ILE A 122 -18.43 -10.80 -7.57
CA ILE A 122 -19.80 -10.40 -7.25
C ILE A 122 -20.70 -10.58 -8.48
N GLU A 123 -20.28 -10.10 -9.64
CA GLU A 123 -21.04 -10.23 -10.89
C GLU A 123 -21.30 -11.68 -11.27
N GLN A 124 -20.31 -12.55 -11.10
CA GLN A 124 -20.44 -13.98 -11.36
C GLN A 124 -21.35 -14.68 -10.35
N ALA A 125 -21.29 -14.31 -9.07
CA ALA A 125 -22.04 -14.97 -8.01
C ALA A 125 -23.51 -14.52 -7.95
N LEU A 126 -23.78 -13.25 -8.24
CA LEU A 126 -25.10 -12.65 -8.11
C LEU A 126 -25.80 -12.39 -9.45
N GLU A 127 -25.11 -12.63 -10.57
CA GLU A 127 -25.61 -12.42 -11.93
C GLU A 127 -26.10 -10.98 -12.18
N VAL A 128 -25.54 -10.02 -11.45
CA VAL A 128 -25.86 -8.58 -11.55
C VAL A 128 -24.58 -7.75 -11.56
N LYS A 129 -24.61 -6.60 -12.23
CA LYS A 129 -23.46 -5.70 -12.31
C LYS A 129 -23.06 -5.19 -10.91
N ALA A 130 -21.78 -5.29 -10.58
CA ALA A 130 -21.23 -4.72 -9.36
C ALA A 130 -20.88 -3.24 -9.55
N GLY A 131 -20.65 -2.54 -8.44
CA GLY A 131 -20.21 -1.15 -8.43
C GLY A 131 -20.96 -0.28 -7.43
N ASP A 132 -20.63 1.00 -7.45
CA ASP A 132 -21.18 1.97 -6.52
C ASP A 132 -22.62 2.34 -6.84
N ALA A 133 -23.33 2.82 -5.81
CA ALA A 133 -24.67 3.34 -5.96
C ALA A 133 -24.68 4.59 -6.85
N GLU A 134 -25.77 4.78 -7.59
CA GLU A 134 -25.97 5.97 -8.40
C GLU A 134 -26.00 7.24 -7.53
N GLU A 135 -25.13 8.21 -7.85
CA GLU A 135 -25.22 9.54 -7.27
C GLU A 135 -26.39 10.31 -7.89
N ARG A 136 -27.36 10.71 -7.06
CA ARG A 136 -28.53 11.48 -7.48
C ARG A 136 -28.57 12.82 -6.77
N SER A 137 -28.81 13.90 -7.52
CA SER A 137 -29.13 15.21 -6.95
C SER A 137 -30.48 15.16 -6.22
N GLN A 138 -30.56 15.72 -5.01
CA GLN A 138 -31.82 15.82 -4.26
C GLN A 138 -32.85 16.65 -5.03
N GLY A 139 -33.89 15.99 -5.55
CA GLY A 139 -35.01 16.64 -6.25
C GLY A 139 -36.18 16.93 -5.29
N ALA A 140 -37.02 15.92 -5.04
CA ALA A 140 -38.15 16.01 -4.11
C ALA A 140 -37.71 15.89 -2.65
N PRO A 141 -38.53 16.27 -1.65
CA PRO A 141 -38.20 16.09 -0.24
C PRO A 141 -37.88 14.61 0.00
N PRO A 142 -36.65 14.27 0.46
CA PRO A 142 -36.29 12.88 0.68
C PRO A 142 -37.19 12.29 1.75
N LEU A 143 -37.61 11.04 1.56
CA LEU A 143 -38.20 10.27 2.65
C LEU A 143 -37.19 10.21 3.80
N PRO A 144 -37.62 10.31 5.07
CA PRO A 144 -36.71 10.23 6.19
C PRO A 144 -35.96 8.89 6.14
N PRO A 145 -34.61 8.90 6.20
CA PRO A 145 -33.83 7.67 6.17
C PRO A 145 -34.21 6.80 7.37
N GLN A 146 -34.36 5.50 7.13
CA GLN A 146 -34.52 4.51 8.19
C GLN A 146 -33.22 3.75 8.32
N ASP A 147 -32.58 3.85 9.48
CA ASP A 147 -31.37 3.08 9.77
C ASP A 147 -31.73 1.61 9.92
N HIS A 148 -31.21 0.77 9.02
CA HIS A 148 -31.41 -0.67 9.06
C HIS A 148 -30.76 -1.36 10.27
N GLN A 149 -29.89 -0.66 10.99
CA GLN A 149 -29.24 -1.12 12.22
C GLN A 149 -29.24 0.03 13.23
N GLY A 150 -30.09 -0.07 14.27
CA GLY A 150 -29.94 0.77 15.45
C GLY A 150 -28.60 0.42 16.11
N ALA A 151 -27.64 1.36 16.04
CA ALA A 151 -26.37 1.39 16.76
C ALA A 151 -25.86 0.03 17.27
N LEU A 152 -25.24 -0.77 16.40
CA LEU A 152 -24.28 -1.77 16.85
C LEU A 152 -22.99 -1.03 17.26
N LEU A 153 -22.99 -0.55 18.50
CA LEU A 153 -21.79 -0.13 19.24
C LEU A 153 -21.03 -1.36 19.75
#